data_AF-A0A8S8Z8B6-F1
#
_entry.id   AF-A0A8S8Z8B6-F1
#
_cell.length_a   1.000
_cell.length_b   1.000
_cell.length_c   1.000
_cell.angle_alpha   90.00
_cell.angle_beta   90.00
_cell.angle_gamma   90.00
#
_symmetry.space_group_name_H-M   'P 1'
#
loop_
_entity.id
_entity.type
_entity.pdbx_description
1 polymer ?
#
loop_
_entity_poly.entity_id
_entity_poly.type
_entity_poly.pdbx_seq_one_letter_code
_entity_poly.pdbx_strand_id
1 'polypeptide(L)'
;MSRFLIMKTGLFIILVLVSGCFAGLIHGGINLAIVEPYLDQAIGIENQTLFATGEEEDTPEFWVEYNSYRVWQKGGQVLAGAILGTSIAALVGIVFLFARKVLPQGNNVKKTLVLSGLMWFTIFVIPFLKYPANPPTVGETETVVLRSILFLSFIAISGLGAVGFYQVYKRLQNKKILAFVGYAAFISAVFFIMPENPDEITAPMELVDGFRGASFVAVTVYWLTLGLILGGFIEKLQERLKLKN
;
A
#
# COMPACT_ATOMS: atom_id res chain seq x y z
N MET A 1 26.05 8.97 -27.94
CA MET A 1 25.88 7.96 -26.85
C MET A 1 24.83 8.36 -25.82
N SER A 2 24.70 9.64 -25.41
CA SER A 2 23.75 10.08 -24.36
C SER A 2 22.27 9.94 -24.73
N ARG A 3 21.85 10.31 -25.95
CA ARG A 3 20.44 10.25 -26.41
C ARG A 3 19.84 8.84 -26.36
N PHE A 4 20.68 7.82 -26.58
CA PHE A 4 20.30 6.41 -26.51
C PHE A 4 20.15 5.87 -25.07
N LEU A 5 20.93 6.40 -24.13
CA LEU A 5 20.78 6.08 -22.70
C LEU A 5 19.52 6.75 -22.11
N ILE A 6 19.27 7.99 -22.52
CA ILE A 6 18.08 8.77 -22.13
C ILE A 6 16.80 8.06 -22.59
N MET A 7 16.76 7.58 -23.84
CA MET A 7 15.59 6.88 -24.40
C MET A 7 15.24 5.58 -23.66
N LYS A 8 16.23 4.83 -23.16
CA LYS A 8 16.00 3.60 -22.39
C LYS A 8 15.53 3.87 -20.97
N THR A 9 16.11 4.90 -20.35
CA THR A 9 15.71 5.33 -19.00
C THR A 9 14.27 5.84 -19.03
N GLY A 10 13.93 6.66 -20.04
CA GLY A 10 12.56 7.12 -20.28
C GLY A 10 11.59 5.95 -20.51
N LEU A 11 11.96 4.97 -21.33
CA LEU A 11 11.12 3.78 -21.53
C LEU A 11 10.86 3.02 -20.23
N PHE A 12 11.90 2.75 -19.43
CA PHE A 12 11.72 2.06 -18.15
C PHE A 12 10.80 2.83 -17.20
N ILE A 13 10.98 4.14 -17.08
CA ILE A 13 10.13 5.00 -16.24
C ILE A 13 8.68 4.91 -16.71
N ILE A 14 8.42 5.01 -18.02
CA ILE A 14 7.06 4.88 -18.57
C ILE A 14 6.44 3.52 -18.20
N LEU A 15 7.18 2.42 -18.37
CA LEU A 15 6.65 1.09 -18.02
C LEU A 15 6.31 0.99 -16.54
N VAL A 16 7.16 1.53 -15.65
CA VAL A 16 6.91 1.56 -14.22
C VAL A 16 5.65 2.35 -13.89
N LEU A 17 5.54 3.59 -14.37
CA LEU A 17 4.42 4.47 -14.08
C LEU A 17 3.10 3.91 -14.63
N VAL A 18 3.11 3.40 -15.87
CA VAL A 18 1.92 2.78 -16.49
C VAL A 18 1.52 1.51 -15.75
N SER A 19 2.46 0.68 -15.31
CA SER A 19 2.15 -0.52 -14.51
C SER A 19 1.50 -0.14 -13.19
N GLY A 20 2.02 0.89 -12.53
CA GLY A 20 1.46 1.44 -11.29
C GLY A 20 0.06 1.99 -11.48
N CYS A 21 -0.18 2.74 -12.55
CA CYS A 21 -1.49 3.25 -12.90
C CYS A 21 -2.50 2.11 -13.09
N PHE A 22 -2.18 1.07 -13.89
CA PHE A 22 -3.08 -0.07 -14.08
C PHE A 22 -3.34 -0.85 -12.78
N ALA A 23 -2.29 -1.16 -12.00
CA ALA A 23 -2.47 -1.83 -10.71
C ALA A 23 -3.29 -0.97 -9.74
N GLY A 24 -3.09 0.35 -9.76
CA GLY A 24 -3.84 1.32 -8.96
C GLY A 24 -5.32 1.44 -9.36
N LEU A 25 -5.63 1.38 -10.66
CA LEU A 25 -7.00 1.33 -11.16
C LEU A 25 -7.70 0.04 -10.71
N ILE A 26 -7.01 -1.11 -10.77
CA ILE A 26 -7.53 -2.38 -10.26
C ILE A 26 -7.80 -2.26 -8.76
N HIS A 27 -6.87 -1.68 -8.00
CA HIS A 27 -7.04 -1.44 -6.57
C HIS A 27 -8.26 -0.57 -6.27
N GLY A 28 -8.40 0.57 -6.95
CA GLY A 28 -9.55 1.47 -6.80
C GLY A 28 -10.88 0.79 -7.12
N GLY A 29 -10.93 -0.01 -8.19
CA GLY A 29 -12.12 -0.80 -8.53
C GLY A 29 -12.47 -1.87 -7.50
N ILE A 30 -11.47 -2.54 -6.92
CA ILE A 30 -11.68 -3.51 -5.84
C ILE A 30 -12.16 -2.80 -4.58
N ASN A 31 -11.57 -1.66 -4.20
CA ASN A 31 -12.04 -0.88 -3.05
C ASN A 31 -13.53 -0.51 -3.21
N LEU A 32 -13.95 -0.08 -4.41
CA LEU A 32 -15.36 0.19 -4.68
C LEU A 32 -16.27 -1.03 -4.48
N ALA A 33 -15.78 -2.22 -4.79
CA ALA A 33 -16.57 -3.44 -4.72
C ALA A 33 -16.65 -4.03 -3.30
N ILE A 34 -15.54 -4.00 -2.55
CA ILE A 34 -15.44 -4.77 -1.29
C ILE A 34 -15.16 -3.92 -0.05
N VAL A 35 -14.60 -2.71 -0.18
CA VAL A 35 -14.29 -1.83 0.97
C VAL A 35 -15.42 -0.82 1.19
N GLU A 36 -15.95 -0.23 0.11
CA GLU A 36 -17.05 0.74 0.19
C GLU A 36 -18.30 0.26 0.95
N PRO A 37 -18.74 -1.01 0.85
CA PRO A 37 -19.90 -1.44 1.63
C PRO A 37 -19.71 -1.31 3.15
N TYR A 38 -18.48 -1.48 3.64
CA TYR A 38 -18.16 -1.26 5.05
C TYR A 38 -18.02 0.24 5.36
N LEU A 39 -17.47 1.01 4.42
CA LEU A 39 -17.38 2.47 4.56
C LEU A 39 -18.77 3.11 4.64
N ASP A 40 -19.70 2.71 3.77
CA ASP A 40 -21.10 3.17 3.78
C ASP A 40 -21.80 2.82 5.09
N GLN A 41 -21.57 1.64 5.65
CA GLN A 41 -22.11 1.25 6.95
C GLN A 41 -21.56 2.11 8.09
N ALA A 42 -20.24 2.35 8.09
CA ALA A 42 -19.59 3.15 9.12
C ALA A 42 -20.06 4.62 9.10
N ILE A 43 -20.23 5.19 7.90
CA ILE A 43 -20.78 6.54 7.72
C ILE A 43 -22.26 6.59 8.10
N GLY A 44 -23.04 5.54 7.78
CA GLY A 44 -24.44 5.46 8.19
C GLY A 44 -24.62 5.51 9.71
N ILE A 45 -23.76 4.80 10.46
CA ILE A 45 -23.76 4.81 11.93
C ILE A 45 -23.36 6.19 12.48
N GLU A 46 -22.36 6.83 11.88
CA GLU A 46 -21.93 8.19 12.24
C GLU A 46 -23.08 9.19 12.05
N ASN A 47 -23.73 9.19 10.87
CA ASN A 47 -24.88 10.05 10.58
C ASN A 47 -26.02 9.84 11.59
N GLN A 48 -26.35 8.59 11.93
CA GLN A 48 -27.36 8.29 12.95
C GLN A 48 -27.00 8.86 14.32
N THR A 49 -25.72 8.84 14.67
CA THR A 49 -25.22 9.40 15.92
C THR A 49 -25.35 10.93 15.91
N LEU A 50 -24.96 11.57 14.81
CA LEU A 50 -25.08 13.03 14.63
C LEU A 50 -26.53 13.51 14.72
N PHE A 51 -27.47 12.77 14.13
CA PHE A 51 -28.90 13.08 14.26
C PHE A 51 -29.42 12.90 15.68
N ALA A 52 -28.95 11.86 16.39
CA ALA A 52 -29.37 11.60 17.77
C ALA A 52 -28.81 12.63 18.77
N THR A 53 -27.61 13.15 18.54
CA THR A 53 -27.00 14.21 19.37
C THR A 53 -27.48 15.60 19.00
N GLY A 54 -28.16 15.76 17.85
CA GLY A 54 -28.62 17.05 17.33
C GLY A 54 -27.50 17.88 16.71
N GLU A 55 -26.37 17.26 16.38
CA GLU A 55 -25.27 17.89 15.65
C GLU A 55 -25.60 18.05 14.15
N GLU A 56 -26.49 17.21 13.62
CA GLU A 56 -27.03 17.30 12.27
C GLU A 56 -28.55 17.05 12.26
N GLU A 57 -29.24 17.49 11.21
CA GLU A 57 -30.69 17.28 11.05
C GLU A 57 -31.01 16.23 9.96
N ASP A 58 -31.82 15.23 10.31
CA ASP A 58 -32.32 14.21 9.37
C ASP A 58 -33.38 14.80 8.43
N THR A 59 -32.92 15.47 7.39
CA THR A 59 -33.75 16.22 6.43
C THR A 59 -33.55 15.72 5.00
N PRO A 60 -34.55 15.89 4.11
CA PRO A 60 -34.36 15.64 2.68
C PRO A 60 -33.16 16.40 2.08
N GLU A 61 -32.92 17.63 2.54
CA GLU A 61 -31.81 18.47 2.11
C GLU A 61 -30.45 17.84 2.45
N PHE A 62 -30.28 17.36 3.69
CA PHE A 62 -29.08 16.62 4.12
C PHE A 62 -28.81 15.44 3.19
N TRP A 63 -29.83 14.62 2.91
CA TRP A 63 -29.66 13.42 2.09
C TRP A 63 -29.33 13.73 0.63
N VAL A 64 -29.80 14.85 0.07
CA VAL A 64 -29.42 15.30 -1.27
C VAL A 64 -27.92 15.65 -1.31
N GLU A 65 -27.44 16.41 -0.34
CA GLU A 65 -26.02 16.78 -0.24
C GLU A 65 -25.14 15.56 0.00
N TYR A 66 -25.49 14.74 0.98
CA TYR A 66 -24.83 13.48 1.29
C TYR A 66 -24.66 12.59 0.06
N ASN A 67 -25.75 12.32 -0.66
CA ASN A 67 -25.70 11.44 -1.82
C ASN A 67 -24.85 12.03 -2.96
N SER A 68 -24.93 13.35 -3.19
CA SER A 68 -24.08 14.05 -4.16
C SER A 68 -22.59 13.90 -3.81
N TYR A 69 -22.23 14.11 -2.54
CA TYR A 69 -20.87 13.95 -2.06
C TYR A 69 -20.38 12.50 -2.18
N ARG A 70 -21.19 11.51 -1.79
CA ARG A 70 -20.82 10.08 -1.87
C ARG A 70 -20.57 9.64 -3.32
N VAL A 71 -21.37 10.12 -4.28
CA VAL A 71 -21.16 9.86 -5.72
C VAL A 71 -19.81 10.43 -6.17
N TRP A 72 -19.52 11.69 -5.82
CA TRP A 72 -18.23 12.31 -6.15
C TRP A 72 -17.05 11.59 -5.50
N GLN A 73 -17.13 11.25 -4.21
CA GLN A 73 -16.06 10.59 -3.46
C GLN A 73 -15.75 9.20 -4.05
N LYS A 74 -16.78 8.38 -4.29
CA LYS A 74 -16.62 7.05 -4.91
C LYS A 74 -16.05 7.14 -6.33
N GLY A 75 -16.50 8.12 -7.12
CA GLY A 75 -15.94 8.39 -8.45
C GLY A 75 -14.45 8.76 -8.38
N GLY A 76 -14.08 9.61 -7.43
CA GLY A 76 -12.70 10.05 -7.19
C GLY A 76 -11.77 8.93 -6.70
N GLN A 77 -12.29 7.92 -5.98
CA GLN A 77 -11.50 6.82 -5.44
C GLN A 77 -10.72 6.04 -6.50
N VAL A 78 -11.28 5.82 -7.69
CA VAL A 78 -10.59 5.09 -8.77
C VAL A 78 -9.40 5.89 -9.29
N LEU A 79 -9.57 7.20 -9.47
CA LEU A 79 -8.51 8.10 -9.87
C LEU A 79 -7.43 8.20 -8.78
N ALA A 80 -7.84 8.30 -7.52
CA ALA A 80 -6.92 8.28 -6.39
C ALA A 80 -6.10 6.99 -6.34
N GLY A 81 -6.74 5.84 -6.61
CA GLY A 81 -6.07 4.54 -6.75
C GLY A 81 -5.00 4.57 -7.85
N ALA A 82 -5.30 5.14 -9.02
CA ALA A 82 -4.33 5.28 -10.12
C ALA A 82 -3.12 6.16 -9.72
N ILE A 83 -3.36 7.28 -9.05
CA ILE A 83 -2.30 8.19 -8.57
C ILE A 83 -1.42 7.48 -7.54
N LEU A 84 -2.02 6.90 -6.50
CA LEU A 84 -1.31 6.15 -5.46
C LEU A 84 -0.53 4.99 -6.07
N GLY A 85 -1.16 4.22 -6.95
CA GLY A 85 -0.55 3.09 -7.63
C GLY A 85 0.66 3.49 -8.47
N THR A 86 0.59 4.63 -9.15
CA THR A 86 1.69 5.20 -9.92
C THR A 86 2.85 5.61 -9.01
N SER A 87 2.57 6.29 -7.90
CA SER A 87 3.59 6.74 -6.93
C SER A 87 4.31 5.56 -6.27
N ILE A 88 3.58 4.55 -5.81
CA ILE A 88 4.19 3.36 -5.20
C ILE A 88 4.96 2.54 -6.24
N ALA A 89 4.48 2.44 -7.48
CA ALA A 89 5.23 1.79 -8.54
C ALA A 89 6.54 2.51 -8.84
N ALA A 90 6.59 3.85 -8.80
CA ALA A 90 7.83 4.59 -8.96
C ALA A 90 8.89 4.16 -7.92
N LEU A 91 8.48 4.00 -6.66
CA LEU A 91 9.34 3.46 -5.60
C LEU A 91 9.82 2.03 -5.92
N VAL A 92 8.90 1.15 -6.34
CA VAL A 92 9.24 -0.23 -6.75
C VAL A 92 10.25 -0.23 -7.92
N GLY A 93 10.07 0.65 -8.90
CA GLY A 93 10.97 0.80 -10.04
C GLY A 93 12.37 1.23 -9.62
N ILE A 94 12.49 2.18 -8.68
CA ILE A 94 13.78 2.59 -8.11
C ILE A 94 14.46 1.39 -7.43
N VAL A 95 13.74 0.70 -6.54
CA VAL A 95 14.27 -0.46 -5.80
C VAL A 95 14.69 -1.57 -6.77
N PHE A 96 13.90 -1.83 -7.82
CA PHE A 96 14.19 -2.81 -8.85
C PHE A 96 15.53 -2.52 -9.54
N LEU A 97 15.84 -1.26 -9.88
CA LEU A 97 17.10 -0.90 -10.52
C LEU A 97 18.33 -1.30 -9.68
N PHE A 98 18.24 -1.17 -8.35
CA PHE A 98 19.31 -1.54 -7.42
C PHE A 98 19.32 -3.04 -7.08
N ALA A 99 18.15 -3.67 -6.99
CA ALA A 99 18.00 -5.06 -6.54
C ALA A 99 18.05 -6.10 -7.67
N ARG A 100 17.85 -5.73 -8.95
CA ARG A 100 17.65 -6.69 -10.06
C ARG A 100 18.73 -7.76 -10.24
N LYS A 101 19.97 -7.48 -9.82
CA LYS A 101 21.12 -8.41 -9.92
C LYS A 101 21.13 -9.47 -8.82
N VAL A 102 20.44 -9.22 -7.71
CA VAL A 102 20.41 -10.09 -6.52
C VAL A 102 19.07 -10.79 -6.35
N LEU A 103 18.03 -10.33 -7.07
CA LEU A 103 16.76 -11.04 -7.20
C LEU A 103 16.97 -12.41 -7.88
N PRO A 104 16.05 -13.38 -7.66
CA PRO A 104 16.17 -14.72 -8.22
C PRO A 104 16.43 -14.72 -9.73
N GLN A 105 17.28 -15.64 -10.18
CA GLN A 105 17.53 -15.83 -11.60
C GLN A 105 16.27 -16.33 -12.31
N GLY A 106 16.12 -15.98 -13.59
CA GLY A 106 14.98 -16.30 -14.43
C GLY A 106 14.38 -15.06 -15.10
N ASN A 107 13.11 -15.17 -15.50
CA ASN A 107 12.38 -14.09 -16.17
C ASN A 107 12.10 -12.90 -15.22
N ASN A 108 11.80 -11.75 -15.81
CA ASN A 108 11.55 -10.51 -15.08
C ASN A 108 10.24 -10.56 -14.29
N VAL A 109 9.25 -11.35 -14.71
CA VAL A 109 8.00 -11.58 -13.97
C VAL A 109 8.28 -12.17 -12.58
N LYS A 110 9.12 -13.20 -12.50
CA LYS A 110 9.52 -13.79 -11.22
C LYS A 110 10.27 -12.78 -10.36
N LYS A 111 11.19 -12.01 -10.95
CA LYS A 111 11.95 -10.97 -10.23
C LYS A 111 11.03 -9.90 -9.64
N THR A 112 10.10 -9.36 -10.42
CA THR A 112 9.18 -8.32 -9.98
C THR A 112 8.16 -8.84 -8.98
N LEU A 113 7.66 -10.08 -9.13
CA LEU A 113 6.79 -10.70 -8.12
C LEU A 113 7.48 -10.86 -6.77
N VAL A 114 8.73 -11.33 -6.77
CA VAL A 114 9.51 -11.47 -5.53
C VAL A 114 9.78 -10.11 -4.90
N LEU A 115 10.18 -9.12 -5.70
CA LEU A 115 10.39 -7.76 -5.20
C LEU A 115 9.09 -7.16 -4.65
N SER A 116 8.00 -7.29 -5.39
CA SER A 116 6.67 -6.82 -5.00
C SER A 116 6.21 -7.47 -3.70
N GLY A 117 6.41 -8.79 -3.56
CA GLY A 117 6.10 -9.51 -2.32
C GLY A 117 6.95 -9.08 -1.12
N LEU A 118 8.25 -8.83 -1.31
CA LEU A 118 9.12 -8.32 -0.25
C LEU A 118 8.69 -6.91 0.18
N MET A 119 8.35 -6.04 -0.77
CA MET A 119 7.88 -4.70 -0.47
C MET A 119 6.50 -4.72 0.18
N TRP A 120 5.53 -5.46 -0.37
CA TRP A 120 4.24 -5.75 0.26
C TRP A 120 4.39 -6.18 1.72
N PHE A 121 5.28 -7.14 1.99
CA PHE A 121 5.47 -7.62 3.35
C PHE A 121 6.05 -6.55 4.28
N THR A 122 7.09 -5.84 3.83
CA THR A 122 7.84 -4.90 4.67
C THR A 122 7.15 -3.55 4.82
N ILE A 123 6.51 -3.03 3.78
CA ILE A 123 5.91 -1.69 3.79
C ILE A 123 4.38 -1.70 3.90
N PHE A 124 3.74 -2.87 3.83
CA PHE A 124 2.30 -2.97 4.01
C PHE A 124 1.91 -3.95 5.12
N VAL A 125 2.25 -5.24 5.04
CA VAL A 125 1.81 -6.25 6.01
C VAL A 125 2.27 -5.91 7.42
N ILE A 126 3.57 -5.67 7.61
CA ILE A 126 4.14 -5.37 8.92
C ILE A 126 3.49 -4.10 9.53
N PRO A 127 3.40 -2.97 8.82
CA PRO A 127 2.68 -1.80 9.32
C PRO A 127 1.21 -2.00 9.58
N PHE A 128 0.52 -2.75 8.73
CA PHE A 128 -0.89 -3.07 8.93
C PHE A 128 -1.12 -3.92 10.18
N LEU A 129 -0.18 -4.79 10.55
CA LEU A 129 -0.29 -5.56 11.81
C LEU A 129 -0.21 -4.68 13.05
N LYS A 130 0.56 -3.58 13.02
CA LYS A 130 0.68 -2.65 14.16
C LYS A 130 -0.42 -1.59 14.15
N TYR A 131 -0.70 -1.04 12.98
CA TYR A 131 -1.68 0.03 12.78
C TYR A 131 -2.61 -0.37 11.63
N PRO A 132 -3.57 -1.27 11.88
CA PRO A 132 -4.54 -1.68 10.87
C PRO A 132 -5.43 -0.50 10.48
N ALA A 133 -5.86 -0.49 9.21
CA ALA A 133 -6.72 0.58 8.71
C ALA A 133 -8.09 0.55 9.40
N ASN A 134 -8.55 1.69 9.89
CA ASN A 134 -9.92 1.85 10.37
C ASN A 134 -10.75 2.60 9.32
N PRO A 135 -12.08 2.41 9.27
CA PRO A 135 -12.94 3.34 8.55
C PRO A 135 -12.67 4.78 9.01
N PRO A 136 -12.74 5.80 8.14
CA PRO A 136 -12.45 7.20 8.52
C PRO A 136 -13.31 7.73 9.67
N THR A 137 -14.54 7.23 9.79
CA THR A 137 -15.48 7.57 10.88
C THR A 137 -15.17 6.84 12.19
N VAL A 138 -14.17 5.96 12.19
CA VAL A 138 -13.69 5.20 13.34
C VAL A 138 -12.32 5.74 13.72
N GLY A 139 -12.35 6.83 14.49
CA GLY A 139 -11.20 7.49 15.08
C GLY A 139 -11.33 9.01 15.11
N GLU A 140 -10.50 9.66 15.92
CA GLU A 140 -10.65 11.08 16.17
C GLU A 140 -9.98 11.93 15.08
N THR A 141 -10.63 13.02 14.68
CA THR A 141 -10.10 13.94 13.67
C THR A 141 -8.81 14.61 14.15
N GLU A 142 -8.72 14.91 15.46
CA GLU A 142 -7.57 15.55 16.09
C GLU A 142 -6.30 14.67 16.03
N THR A 143 -6.45 13.34 16.00
CA THR A 143 -5.32 12.40 16.03
C THR A 143 -4.84 11.98 14.64
N VAL A 144 -5.51 12.39 13.55
CA VAL A 144 -5.22 11.97 12.17
C VAL A 144 -3.74 12.18 11.81
N VAL A 145 -3.17 13.33 12.20
CA VAL A 145 -1.76 13.65 11.93
C VAL A 145 -0.82 12.70 12.68
N LEU A 146 -1.08 12.44 13.97
CA LEU A 146 -0.28 11.54 14.79
C LEU A 146 -0.33 10.10 14.25
N ARG A 147 -1.53 9.59 13.95
CA ARG A 147 -1.73 8.26 13.37
C ARG A 147 -0.99 8.10 12.04
N SER A 148 -1.03 9.14 11.20
CA SER A 148 -0.28 9.18 9.94
C SER A 148 1.24 9.13 10.17
N ILE A 149 1.76 9.88 11.14
CA ILE A 149 3.18 9.85 11.50
C ILE A 149 3.58 8.47 12.03
N LEU A 150 2.79 7.85 12.91
CA LEU A 150 3.06 6.51 13.44
C LEU A 150 3.13 5.48 12.31
N PHE A 151 2.14 5.49 11.41
CA PHE A 151 2.09 4.58 10.27
C PHE A 151 3.29 4.76 9.32
N LEU A 152 3.58 6.01 8.91
CA LEU A 152 4.70 6.32 8.02
C LEU A 152 6.06 6.02 8.66
N SER A 153 6.21 6.28 9.97
CA SER A 153 7.43 5.96 10.72
C SER A 153 7.65 4.46 10.75
N PHE A 154 6.61 3.67 10.97
CA PHE A 154 6.73 2.22 11.00
C PHE A 154 7.01 1.61 9.62
N ILE A 155 6.41 2.17 8.55
CA ILE A 155 6.80 1.86 7.17
C ILE A 155 8.30 2.11 6.97
N ALA A 156 8.78 3.29 7.36
CA ALA A 156 10.18 3.68 7.18
C ALA A 156 11.12 2.76 7.97
N ILE A 157 10.83 2.48 9.25
CA ILE A 157 11.63 1.60 10.10
C ILE A 157 11.65 0.18 9.55
N SER A 158 10.50 -0.36 9.15
CA SER A 158 10.38 -1.70 8.59
C SER A 158 11.14 -1.83 7.25
N GLY A 159 10.93 -0.89 6.33
CA GLY A 159 11.57 -0.89 5.01
C GLY A 159 13.09 -0.65 5.08
N LEU A 160 13.54 0.34 5.84
CA LEU A 160 14.97 0.61 6.05
C LEU A 160 15.63 -0.52 6.85
N GLY A 161 14.92 -1.11 7.82
CA GLY A 161 15.35 -2.30 8.53
C GLY A 161 15.60 -3.46 7.57
N ALA A 162 14.67 -3.73 6.65
CA ALA A 162 14.84 -4.77 5.64
C ALA A 162 16.09 -4.54 4.76
N VAL A 163 16.35 -3.29 4.36
CA VAL A 163 17.58 -2.91 3.65
C VAL A 163 18.83 -3.12 4.52
N GLY A 164 18.80 -2.71 5.79
CA GLY A 164 19.91 -2.88 6.73
C GLY A 164 20.26 -4.35 6.96
N PHE A 165 19.26 -5.20 7.21
CA PHE A 165 19.44 -6.64 7.38
C PHE A 165 19.84 -7.35 6.08
N TYR A 166 19.45 -6.81 4.92
CA TYR A 166 20.00 -7.28 3.65
C TYR A 166 21.51 -7.00 3.51
N GLN A 167 22.03 -5.89 4.06
CA GLN A 167 23.48 -5.66 4.11
C GLN A 167 24.19 -6.66 5.03
N VAL A 168 23.56 -7.01 6.17
CA VAL A 168 24.05 -8.07 7.07
C VAL A 168 24.07 -9.42 6.35
N TYR A 169 22.99 -9.77 5.66
CA TYR A 169 22.88 -10.98 4.84
C TYR A 169 24.03 -11.13 3.84
N LYS A 170 24.45 -10.04 3.19
CA LYS A 170 25.58 -10.04 2.25
C LYS A 170 26.94 -10.24 2.92
N ARG A 171 27.11 -9.80 4.17
CA ARG A 171 28.39 -9.94 4.91
C ARG A 171 28.54 -11.32 5.52
N LEU A 172 27.44 -12.02 5.81
CA LEU A 172 27.45 -13.37 6.35
C LEU A 172 27.86 -14.39 5.28
N GLN A 173 28.97 -15.09 5.54
CA GLN A 173 29.45 -16.20 4.69
C GLN A 173 28.61 -17.46 4.93
N ASN A 174 28.40 -17.80 6.20
CA ASN A 174 27.58 -18.93 6.67
C ASN A 174 26.39 -18.43 7.49
N LYS A 175 25.35 -19.26 7.68
CA LYS A 175 24.18 -18.97 8.52
C LYS A 175 23.41 -17.70 8.13
N LYS A 176 23.20 -17.48 6.83
CA LYS A 176 22.45 -16.31 6.31
C LYS A 176 21.03 -16.16 6.88
N ILE A 177 20.46 -17.26 7.39
CA ILE A 177 19.20 -17.27 8.14
C ILE A 177 19.20 -16.28 9.31
N LEU A 178 20.36 -16.00 9.92
CA LEU A 178 20.50 -15.05 11.03
C LEU A 178 20.13 -13.62 10.64
N ALA A 179 20.28 -13.23 9.37
CA ALA A 179 19.82 -11.91 8.92
C ALA A 179 18.28 -11.81 8.94
N PHE A 180 17.59 -12.88 8.57
CA PHE A 180 16.12 -12.94 8.63
C PHE A 180 15.61 -13.01 10.07
N VAL A 181 16.22 -13.86 10.90
CA VAL A 181 15.91 -13.95 12.34
C VAL A 181 16.18 -12.61 13.03
N GLY A 182 17.30 -11.96 12.70
CA GLY A 182 17.63 -10.64 13.22
C GLY A 182 16.62 -9.58 12.82
N TYR A 183 16.18 -9.56 11.55
CA TYR A 183 15.13 -8.65 11.08
C TYR A 183 13.80 -8.90 11.81
N ALA A 184 13.42 -10.18 11.97
CA ALA A 184 12.21 -10.56 12.69
C ALA A 184 12.25 -10.13 14.17
N ALA A 185 13.39 -10.35 14.85
CA ALA A 185 13.59 -9.91 16.22
C ALA A 185 13.57 -8.37 16.34
N PHE A 186 14.25 -7.69 15.42
CA PHE A 186 14.27 -6.23 15.34
C PHE A 186 12.86 -5.67 15.17
N ILE A 187 12.11 -6.14 14.17
CA ILE A 187 10.79 -5.56 13.90
C ILE A 187 9.78 -5.91 15.00
N SER A 188 9.92 -7.08 15.63
CA SER A 188 9.13 -7.43 16.82
C SER A 188 9.42 -6.49 17.99
N ALA A 189 10.69 -6.16 18.24
CA ALA A 189 11.04 -5.19 19.26
C ALA A 189 10.46 -3.80 18.95
N VAL A 190 10.60 -3.33 17.71
CA VAL A 190 10.02 -2.04 17.27
C VAL A 190 8.49 -2.05 17.41
N PHE A 191 7.81 -3.17 17.11
CA PHE A 191 6.36 -3.32 17.25
C PHE A 191 5.88 -3.02 18.69
N PHE A 192 6.59 -3.53 19.70
CA PHE A 192 6.26 -3.30 21.11
C PHE A 192 6.77 -1.97 21.66
N ILE A 193 7.83 -1.40 21.08
CA ILE A 193 8.37 -0.09 21.49
C ILE A 193 7.51 1.07 20.97
N MET A 194 6.99 0.93 19.74
CA MET A 194 6.21 1.98 19.12
C MET A 194 4.87 2.19 19.85
N PRO A 195 4.41 3.45 20.00
CA PRO A 195 3.15 3.76 20.65
C PRO A 195 1.96 2.99 20.07
N GLU A 196 0.94 2.74 20.89
CA GLU A 196 -0.33 2.24 20.36
C GLU A 196 -1.09 3.34 19.60
N ASN A 197 -2.06 2.92 18.80
CA ASN A 197 -3.02 3.85 18.22
C ASN A 197 -3.77 4.55 19.36
N PRO A 198 -3.80 5.90 19.41
CA PRO A 198 -4.46 6.63 20.49
C PRO A 198 -5.99 6.55 20.46
N ASP A 199 -6.59 6.15 19.34
CA ASP A 199 -8.03 6.17 19.17
C ASP A 199 -8.70 4.93 19.77
N GLU A 200 -9.77 5.17 20.52
CA GLU A 200 -10.70 4.11 20.93
C GLU A 200 -11.61 3.71 19.76
N ILE A 201 -11.90 2.42 19.65
CA ILE A 201 -12.80 1.89 18.63
C ILE A 201 -14.21 1.87 19.22
N THR A 202 -15.04 2.82 18.80
CA THR A 202 -16.44 2.97 19.24
C THR A 202 -17.44 2.25 18.32
N ALA A 203 -17.06 1.95 17.09
CA ALA A 203 -17.90 1.23 16.12
C ALA A 203 -17.94 -0.29 16.38
N PRO A 204 -18.98 -1.00 15.89
CA PRO A 204 -19.07 -2.45 16.01
C PRO A 204 -17.81 -3.16 15.46
N MET A 205 -17.22 -4.04 16.25
CA MET A 205 -15.97 -4.73 15.86
C MET A 205 -16.10 -5.56 14.58
N GLU A 206 -17.27 -6.15 14.32
CA GLU A 206 -17.53 -6.90 13.08
C GLU A 206 -17.38 -6.01 11.83
N LEU A 207 -17.86 -4.77 11.90
CA LEU A 207 -17.73 -3.78 10.83
C LEU A 207 -16.26 -3.38 10.64
N VAL A 208 -15.56 -3.11 11.74
CA VAL A 208 -14.15 -2.71 11.73
C VAL A 208 -13.25 -3.82 11.17
N ASP A 209 -13.45 -5.05 11.62
CA ASP A 209 -12.67 -6.19 11.15
C ASP A 209 -13.01 -6.56 9.70
N GLY A 210 -14.27 -6.42 9.29
CA GLY A 210 -14.69 -6.53 7.90
C GLY A 210 -14.00 -5.51 6.99
N PHE A 211 -13.99 -4.24 7.39
CA PHE A 211 -13.27 -3.17 6.69
C PHE A 211 -11.77 -3.45 6.60
N ARG A 212 -11.14 -3.87 7.70
CA ARG A 212 -9.72 -4.22 7.76
C ARG A 212 -9.40 -5.38 6.82
N GLY A 213 -10.19 -6.44 6.86
CA GLY A 213 -10.02 -7.61 5.99
C GLY A 213 -10.15 -7.24 4.51
N ALA A 214 -11.21 -6.51 4.15
CA ALA A 214 -11.43 -6.04 2.79
C ALA A 214 -10.30 -5.13 2.29
N SER A 215 -9.85 -4.18 3.12
CA SER A 215 -8.73 -3.30 2.81
C SER A 215 -7.42 -4.08 2.62
N PHE A 216 -7.17 -5.08 3.48
CA PHE A 216 -6.01 -5.95 3.37
C PHE A 216 -5.98 -6.71 2.05
N VAL A 217 -7.13 -7.27 1.64
CA VAL A 217 -7.28 -7.95 0.35
C VAL A 217 -7.06 -6.97 -0.80
N ALA A 218 -7.69 -5.80 -0.78
CA ALA A 218 -7.59 -4.82 -1.85
C ALA A 218 -6.14 -4.35 -2.09
N VAL A 219 -5.39 -4.07 -1.02
CA VAL A 219 -3.98 -3.68 -1.13
C VAL A 219 -3.11 -4.88 -1.53
N THR A 220 -3.41 -6.09 -1.06
CA THR A 220 -2.67 -7.30 -1.50
C THR A 220 -2.82 -7.54 -3.00
N VAL A 221 -4.02 -7.33 -3.56
CA VAL A 221 -4.24 -7.43 -5.01
C VAL A 221 -3.47 -6.35 -5.77
N TYR A 222 -3.37 -5.13 -5.24
CA TYR A 222 -2.51 -4.08 -5.82
C TYR A 222 -1.06 -4.58 -5.99
N TRP A 223 -0.45 -5.11 -4.92
CA TRP A 223 0.93 -5.60 -4.97
C TRP A 223 1.11 -6.78 -5.92
N LEU A 224 0.15 -7.72 -5.93
CA LEU A 224 0.19 -8.85 -6.86
C LEU A 224 0.13 -8.38 -8.32
N THR A 225 -0.85 -7.54 -8.64
CA THR A 225 -1.08 -7.03 -10.00
C THR A 225 0.07 -6.14 -10.47
N LEU A 226 0.63 -5.29 -9.60
CA LEU A 226 1.83 -4.51 -9.91
C LEU A 226 3.01 -5.41 -10.29
N GLY A 227 3.27 -6.45 -9.49
CA GLY A 227 4.35 -7.40 -9.75
C GLY A 227 4.20 -8.11 -11.10
N LEU A 228 2.97 -8.53 -11.44
CA LEU A 228 2.63 -9.18 -12.70
C LEU A 228 2.75 -8.23 -13.91
N ILE A 229 2.12 -7.05 -13.83
CA ILE A 229 2.06 -6.09 -14.95
C ILE A 229 3.45 -5.53 -15.24
N LEU A 230 4.17 -5.07 -14.22
CA LEU A 230 5.52 -4.54 -14.37
C LEU A 230 6.48 -5.61 -14.90
N GLY A 231 6.39 -6.81 -14.33
CA GLY A 231 7.17 -7.97 -14.77
C GLY A 231 6.93 -8.32 -16.23
N GLY A 232 5.66 -8.35 -16.65
CA GLY A 232 5.26 -8.64 -18.02
C GLY A 232 5.76 -7.60 -19.01
N PHE A 233 5.68 -6.31 -18.67
CA PHE A 233 6.21 -5.24 -19.52
C PHE A 233 7.73 -5.27 -19.63
N ILE A 234 8.45 -5.46 -18.52
CA ILE A 234 9.91 -5.56 -18.55
C ILE A 234 10.33 -6.79 -19.37
N GLU A 235 9.68 -7.95 -19.17
CA GLU A 235 9.98 -9.18 -19.89
C GLU A 235 9.76 -9.01 -21.40
N LYS A 236 8.62 -8.43 -21.79
CA LYS A 236 8.27 -8.20 -23.20
C LYS A 236 9.21 -7.21 -23.89
N LEU A 237 9.76 -6.24 -23.15
CA LEU A 237 10.58 -5.16 -23.71
C LEU A 237 12.06 -5.25 -23.31
N GLN A 238 12.51 -6.37 -22.75
CA GLN A 238 13.84 -6.54 -22.18
C GLN A 238 14.97 -6.23 -23.18
N GLU A 239 14.81 -6.60 -24.45
CA GLU A 239 15.79 -6.33 -25.51
C GLU A 239 15.96 -4.83 -25.77
N ARG A 240 14.84 -4.08 -25.75
CA ARG A 240 14.83 -2.62 -25.94
C ARG A 240 15.41 -1.90 -24.73
N LEU A 241 15.13 -2.41 -23.53
CA LEU A 241 15.65 -1.88 -22.28
C LEU A 241 17.16 -2.14 -22.13
N LYS A 242 17.72 -3.14 -22.84
CA LYS A 242 19.09 -3.66 -22.65
C LYS A 242 19.43 -3.91 -21.18
N LEU A 243 18.44 -4.38 -20.42
CA LEU A 243 18.63 -4.89 -19.06
C LEU A 243 19.23 -6.30 -19.14
N LYS A 244 20.35 -6.48 -19.85
CA LYS A 244 21.11 -7.72 -19.76
C LYS A 244 21.80 -7.78 -18.39
N ASN A 245 21.71 -8.95 -17.75
CA ASN A 245 22.33 -9.25 -16.47
C ASN A 245 23.82 -8.88 -16.46
#